data_AF-A0AAE2FVC6-F1
#
_entry.id   AF-A0AAE2FVC6-F1
#
_cell.length_a   1.000
_cell.length_b   1.000
_cell.length_c   1.000
_cell.angle_alpha   90.00
_cell.angle_beta   90.00
_cell.angle_gamma   90.00
#
_symmetry.space_group_name_H-M   'P 1'
#
loop_
_entity.id
_entity.type
_entity.pdbx_description
1 polymer ?
#
loop_
_entity_poly.entity_id
_entity_poly.type
_entity_poly.pdbx_seq_one_letter_code
_entity_poly.pdbx_strand_id
1 'polypeptide(L)'
;MIRSECLKLKNSLGFYLVFLFTLLELLTVPIYLAFGRSHVSMTDLSLMIFLFFPLLVTILSILIFEQESLANHFQEINVNKKSSRIWLSKLIVVDFLLFFPSAMIWIITGVSQAVGQQGMMIATASWLMAIFLNHFHLLLTFIINRGGSMIIAIIEILLIIFASNKVLLAAYWCPIALPVNFMITGRCAYLIAAVGWIVLSTIILVALSKKKIR
;
A
#
# COMPACT_ATOMS: atom_id res chain seq x y z
N MET A 1 20.46 9.86 0.45
CA MET A 1 19.47 9.37 1.43
C MET A 1 18.62 8.27 0.81
N ILE A 2 17.83 8.58 -0.23
CA ILE A 2 17.08 7.58 -1.01
C ILE A 2 17.96 6.38 -1.43
N ARG A 3 19.15 6.62 -2.00
CA ARG A 3 20.12 5.55 -2.34
C ARG A 3 20.45 4.63 -1.16
N SER A 4 20.56 5.17 0.06
CA SER A 4 20.83 4.37 1.27
C SER A 4 19.63 3.51 1.65
N GLU A 5 18.43 4.06 1.55
CA GLU A 5 17.20 3.30 1.84
C GLU A 5 16.95 2.20 0.79
N CYS A 6 17.25 2.45 -0.48
CA CYS A 6 17.25 1.40 -1.50
C CYS A 6 18.25 0.28 -1.20
N LEU A 7 19.46 0.63 -0.73
CA LEU A 7 20.47 -0.38 -0.35
C LEU A 7 20.05 -1.17 0.89
N LYS A 8 19.40 -0.53 1.87
CA LYS A 8 18.81 -1.18 3.04
C LYS A 8 17.70 -2.15 2.67
N LEU A 9 16.89 -1.83 1.65
CA LEU A 9 15.84 -2.71 1.15
C LEU A 9 16.38 -3.87 0.31
N LYS A 10 17.51 -3.68 -0.37
CA LYS A 10 18.17 -4.75 -1.12
C LYS A 10 18.49 -5.92 -0.17
N ASN A 11 18.03 -7.10 -0.51
CA ASN A 11 18.15 -8.34 0.28
C ASN A 11 17.43 -8.31 1.65
N SER A 12 16.50 -7.39 1.87
CA SER A 12 15.64 -7.40 3.06
C SER A 12 14.48 -8.39 2.91
N LEU A 13 13.96 -8.89 4.04
CA LEU A 13 12.75 -9.72 4.06
C LEU A 13 11.56 -9.02 3.41
N GLY A 14 11.42 -7.70 3.62
CA GLY A 14 10.35 -6.90 3.00
C GLY A 14 10.43 -6.88 1.48
N PHE A 15 11.63 -6.77 0.91
CA PHE A 15 11.83 -6.84 -0.54
C PHE A 15 11.47 -8.23 -1.10
N TYR A 16 11.93 -9.30 -0.45
CA TYR A 16 11.59 -10.66 -0.88
C TYR A 16 10.09 -10.95 -0.79
N LEU A 17 9.42 -10.43 0.24
CA LEU A 17 7.97 -10.55 0.40
C LEU A 17 7.22 -9.89 -0.77
N VAL A 18 7.55 -8.63 -1.10
CA VAL A 18 6.93 -7.92 -2.23
C VAL A 18 7.22 -8.62 -3.56
N PHE A 19 8.46 -9.07 -3.76
CA PHE A 19 8.84 -9.80 -4.97
C PHE A 19 8.05 -11.11 -5.12
N LEU A 20 7.91 -11.89 -4.04
CA LEU A 20 7.14 -13.13 -4.04
C LEU A 20 5.68 -12.88 -4.39
N PHE A 21 5.03 -11.88 -3.78
CA PHE A 21 3.65 -11.50 -4.12
C PHE A 21 3.51 -11.07 -5.58
N THR A 22 4.43 -10.23 -6.07
CA THR A 22 4.44 -9.78 -7.48
C THR A 22 4.56 -10.97 -8.43
N LEU A 23 5.47 -11.92 -8.14
CA LEU A 23 5.67 -13.11 -8.95
C LEU A 23 4.41 -13.99 -8.96
N LEU A 24 3.80 -14.21 -7.80
CA LEU A 24 2.56 -14.98 -7.69
C LEU A 24 1.44 -14.32 -8.50
N GLU A 25 1.27 -13.00 -8.39
CA GLU A 25 0.24 -12.27 -9.13
C GLU A 25 0.47 -12.30 -10.64
N LEU A 26 1.72 -12.12 -11.10
CA LEU A 26 2.07 -12.23 -12.52
C LEU A 26 1.80 -13.62 -13.10
N LEU A 27 2.04 -14.68 -12.32
CA LEU A 27 1.82 -16.05 -12.76
C LEU A 27 0.34 -16.45 -12.70
N THR A 28 -0.45 -15.85 -11.82
CA THR A 28 -1.84 -16.29 -11.58
C THR A 28 -2.87 -15.40 -12.26
N VAL A 29 -2.75 -14.07 -12.18
CA VAL A 29 -3.79 -13.13 -12.63
C VAL A 29 -4.00 -13.16 -14.15
N PRO A 30 -2.96 -12.99 -15.00
CA PRO A 30 -3.15 -13.02 -16.45
C PRO A 30 -3.62 -14.40 -16.93
N ILE A 31 -3.09 -15.47 -16.34
CA ILE A 31 -3.45 -16.86 -16.69
C ILE A 31 -4.91 -17.12 -16.31
N TYR A 32 -5.34 -16.73 -15.12
CA TYR A 32 -6.72 -16.92 -14.67
C TYR A 32 -7.71 -16.22 -15.60
N LEU A 33 -7.43 -14.98 -16.02
CA LEU A 33 -8.29 -14.24 -16.95
C LEU A 33 -8.22 -14.76 -18.39
N ALA A 34 -7.08 -15.33 -18.82
CA ALA A 34 -6.94 -15.88 -20.17
C ALA A 34 -7.62 -17.25 -20.34
N PHE A 35 -7.61 -18.10 -19.31
CA PHE A 35 -8.17 -19.46 -19.35
C PHE A 35 -9.52 -19.61 -18.64
N GLY A 36 -9.92 -18.62 -17.85
CA GLY A 36 -11.21 -18.58 -17.19
C GLY A 36 -12.33 -18.53 -18.21
N ARG A 37 -13.01 -19.67 -18.43
CA ARG A 37 -14.18 -19.77 -19.31
C ARG A 37 -15.44 -19.06 -18.76
N SER A 38 -15.34 -18.11 -17.82
CA SER A 38 -16.49 -17.70 -17.00
C SER A 38 -16.55 -16.22 -16.62
N HIS A 39 -17.79 -15.80 -16.33
CA HIS A 39 -18.36 -14.49 -15.95
C HIS A 39 -17.61 -13.58 -14.96
N VAL A 40 -16.40 -13.91 -14.49
CA VAL A 40 -15.67 -13.11 -13.50
C VAL A 40 -14.99 -11.94 -14.20
N SER A 41 -15.39 -10.73 -13.84
CA SER A 41 -14.80 -9.53 -14.43
C SER A 41 -13.41 -9.24 -13.87
N MET A 42 -12.57 -8.55 -14.64
CA MET A 42 -11.26 -8.06 -14.19
C MET A 42 -11.38 -7.21 -12.90
N THR A 43 -12.47 -6.46 -12.78
CA THR A 43 -12.84 -5.70 -11.57
C THR A 43 -13.10 -6.60 -10.37
N ASP A 44 -13.85 -7.69 -10.51
CA ASP A 44 -14.14 -8.58 -9.38
C ASP A 44 -12.88 -9.26 -8.87
N LEU A 45 -12.03 -9.73 -9.79
CA LEU A 45 -10.75 -10.34 -9.45
C LEU A 45 -9.83 -9.35 -8.73
N SER A 46 -9.82 -8.09 -9.19
CA SER A 46 -9.01 -7.05 -8.53
C SER A 46 -9.49 -6.72 -7.12
N LEU A 47 -10.80 -6.71 -6.88
CA LEU A 47 -11.36 -6.50 -5.55
C LEU A 47 -11.00 -7.64 -4.59
N MET A 48 -10.92 -8.88 -5.08
CA MET A 48 -10.38 -10.00 -4.29
C MET A 48 -8.91 -9.79 -3.93
N ILE A 49 -8.10 -9.34 -4.88
CA ILE A 49 -6.66 -9.10 -4.63
C ILE A 49 -6.43 -7.95 -3.64
N PHE A 50 -7.30 -6.93 -3.68
CA PHE A 50 -7.24 -5.79 -2.77
C PHE A 50 -7.34 -6.20 -1.30
N LEU A 51 -8.01 -7.32 -1.00
CA LEU A 51 -8.12 -7.85 0.36
C LEU A 51 -6.77 -8.28 0.96
N PHE A 52 -5.75 -8.55 0.14
CA PHE A 52 -4.43 -8.93 0.65
C PHE A 52 -3.56 -7.72 1.01
N PHE A 53 -3.83 -6.54 0.43
CA PHE A 53 -2.97 -5.37 0.58
C PHE A 53 -2.85 -4.87 2.02
N PRO A 54 -3.93 -4.76 2.83
CA PRO A 54 -3.80 -4.33 4.22
C PRO A 54 -2.77 -5.17 4.98
N LEU A 55 -2.87 -6.51 4.93
CA LEU A 55 -1.94 -7.40 5.63
C LEU A 55 -0.51 -7.32 5.06
N LEU A 56 -0.36 -7.34 3.74
CA LEU A 56 0.96 -7.24 3.09
C LEU A 56 1.69 -5.97 3.52
N VAL A 57 1.00 -4.83 3.47
CA VAL A 57 1.58 -3.52 3.74
C VAL A 57 1.81 -3.30 5.24
N THR A 58 0.95 -3.84 6.12
CA THR A 58 1.20 -3.81 7.57
C THR A 58 2.45 -4.60 7.94
N ILE A 59 2.61 -5.82 7.42
CA ILE A 59 3.81 -6.64 7.65
C ILE A 59 5.04 -5.90 7.15
N LEU A 60 4.97 -5.33 5.94
CA LEU A 60 6.06 -4.55 5.37
C LEU A 60 6.44 -3.34 6.25
N SER A 61 5.44 -2.60 6.73
CA SER A 61 5.63 -1.43 7.61
C SER A 61 6.30 -1.81 8.94
N ILE A 62 5.89 -2.94 9.54
CA ILE A 62 6.51 -3.48 10.76
C ILE A 62 7.97 -3.83 10.50
N LEU A 63 8.27 -4.55 9.42
CA LEU A 63 9.65 -4.94 9.06
C LEU A 63 10.54 -3.72 8.83
N ILE A 64 10.04 -2.70 8.14
CA ILE A 64 10.77 -1.44 7.88
C ILE A 64 11.06 -0.70 9.20
N PHE A 65 10.08 -0.66 10.10
CA PHE A 65 10.24 -0.01 11.39
C PHE A 65 11.28 -0.74 12.26
N GLU A 66 11.21 -2.06 12.33
CA GLU A 66 12.19 -2.90 13.04
C GLU A 66 13.60 -2.74 12.47
N GLN A 67 13.72 -2.76 11.14
CA GLN A 67 15.00 -2.53 10.46
C GLN A 67 15.60 -1.19 10.86
N GLU A 68 14.81 -0.12 10.93
CA GLU A 68 15.31 1.19 11.33
C GLU A 68 15.63 1.26 12.83
N SER A 69 14.83 0.63 13.68
CA SER A 69 15.12 0.50 15.11
C SER A 69 16.47 -0.19 15.35
N LEU A 70 16.76 -1.27 14.61
CA LEU A 70 18.05 -1.98 14.68
C LEU A 70 19.19 -1.11 14.15
N ALA A 71 19.03 -0.45 13.00
CA ALA A 71 20.05 0.43 12.45
C ALA A 71 20.40 1.59 13.40
N ASN A 72 19.40 2.16 14.08
CA ASN A 72 19.59 3.24 15.05
C ASN A 72 20.35 2.78 16.30
N HIS A 73 20.25 1.50 16.69
CA HIS A 73 21.00 0.94 17.81
C HIS A 73 22.51 0.87 17.53
N PHE A 74 22.91 0.69 16.26
CA PHE A 74 24.32 0.59 15.86
C PHE A 74 24.93 1.90 15.37
N GLN A 75 24.13 2.90 14.97
CA GLN A 75 24.63 4.10 14.28
C GLN A 75 24.37 5.44 15.01
N GLU A 76 23.92 5.45 16.28
CA GLU A 76 23.59 6.68 17.05
C GLU A 76 22.81 7.75 16.23
N ILE A 77 21.95 7.31 15.31
CA ILE A 77 21.17 8.20 14.42
C ILE A 77 20.15 9.01 15.24
N ASN A 78 19.81 8.55 16.45
CA ASN A 78 18.88 9.20 17.38
C ASN A 78 19.31 10.62 17.78
N VAL A 79 20.57 11.01 17.59
CA VAL A 79 21.06 12.36 17.91
C VAL A 79 20.78 13.37 16.78
N ASN A 80 20.30 12.93 15.61
CA ASN A 80 20.39 13.76 14.40
C ASN A 80 19.07 14.46 14.00
N LYS A 81 19.18 15.74 13.60
CA LYS A 81 18.10 16.61 13.06
C LYS A 81 17.43 16.07 11.76
N LYS A 82 17.79 14.86 11.30
CA LYS A 82 17.47 14.29 9.99
C LYS A 82 16.44 13.15 10.01
N SER A 83 15.91 12.75 11.17
CA SER A 83 14.91 11.68 11.32
C SER A 83 13.75 11.78 10.31
N SER A 84 13.09 12.93 10.25
CA SER A 84 12.00 13.16 9.29
C SER A 84 12.38 12.87 7.83
N ARG A 85 13.62 13.17 7.44
CA ARG A 85 14.11 12.95 6.08
C ARG A 85 14.37 11.46 5.81
N ILE A 86 14.73 10.68 6.84
CA ILE A 86 14.85 9.21 6.75
C ILE A 86 13.48 8.62 6.46
N TRP A 87 12.50 8.93 7.32
CA TRP A 87 11.15 8.38 7.18
C TRP A 87 10.50 8.77 5.86
N LEU A 88 10.65 10.02 5.43
CA LEU A 88 10.14 10.45 4.12
C LEU A 88 10.82 9.70 2.97
N SER A 89 12.13 9.47 3.05
CA SER A 89 12.82 8.68 2.02
C SER A 89 12.39 7.22 2.02
N LYS A 90 12.05 6.63 3.17
CA LYS A 90 11.51 5.27 3.27
C LYS A 90 10.13 5.18 2.62
N LEU A 91 9.23 6.11 2.94
CA LEU A 91 7.90 6.17 2.32
C LEU A 91 8.01 6.15 0.80
N ILE A 92 8.80 7.07 0.23
CA ILE A 92 8.99 7.17 -1.23
C ILE A 92 9.51 5.84 -1.82
N VAL A 93 10.55 5.25 -1.23
CA VAL A 93 11.13 4.02 -1.80
C VAL A 93 10.13 2.86 -1.71
N VAL A 94 9.35 2.79 -0.64
CA VAL A 94 8.35 1.74 -0.44
C VAL A 94 7.13 1.95 -1.32
N ASP A 95 6.71 3.18 -1.56
CA ASP A 95 5.63 3.48 -2.53
C ASP A 95 5.99 3.01 -3.93
N PHE A 96 7.25 3.22 -4.36
CA PHE A 96 7.77 2.68 -5.61
C PHE A 96 7.86 1.15 -5.58
N LEU A 97 8.26 0.55 -4.47
CA LEU A 97 8.30 -0.91 -4.33
C LEU A 97 6.89 -1.52 -4.40
N LEU A 98 5.89 -0.85 -3.85
CA LEU A 98 4.49 -1.30 -3.88
C LEU A 98 3.84 -1.14 -5.26
N PHE A 99 4.46 -0.42 -6.21
CA PHE A 99 4.00 -0.39 -7.61
C PHE A 99 3.95 -1.79 -8.24
N PHE A 100 4.90 -2.66 -7.89
CA PHE A 100 5.04 -3.99 -8.47
C PHE A 100 3.85 -4.92 -8.20
N PRO A 101 3.44 -5.17 -6.94
CA PRO A 101 2.26 -5.99 -6.64
C PRO A 101 0.93 -5.22 -6.77
N SER A 102 0.94 -3.99 -7.29
CA SER A 102 -0.28 -3.19 -7.45
C SER A 102 -0.47 -2.77 -8.91
N ALA A 103 -0.02 -1.57 -9.28
CA ALA A 103 -0.26 -1.01 -10.61
C ALA A 103 0.31 -1.88 -11.75
N MET A 104 1.52 -2.43 -11.59
CA MET A 104 2.19 -3.15 -12.68
C MET A 104 1.37 -4.35 -13.18
N ILE A 105 0.81 -5.14 -12.27
CA ILE A 105 0.00 -6.33 -12.61
C ILE A 105 -1.19 -5.95 -13.49
N TRP A 106 -1.90 -4.88 -13.14
CA TRP A 106 -3.13 -4.47 -13.82
C TRP A 106 -2.85 -3.74 -15.14
N ILE A 107 -1.71 -3.06 -15.27
CA ILE A 107 -1.24 -2.53 -16.55
C ILE A 107 -0.97 -3.68 -17.52
N ILE A 108 -0.17 -4.68 -17.10
CA ILE A 108 0.17 -5.84 -17.93
C ILE A 108 -1.09 -6.62 -18.31
N THR A 109 -1.96 -6.87 -17.33
CA THR A 109 -3.22 -7.60 -17.54
C THR A 109 -4.18 -6.83 -18.43
N GLY A 110 -4.30 -5.50 -18.26
CA GLY A 110 -5.16 -4.67 -19.10
C GLY A 110 -4.71 -4.66 -20.56
N VAL A 111 -3.40 -4.63 -20.80
CA VAL A 111 -2.83 -4.75 -22.15
C VAL A 111 -3.06 -6.15 -22.72
N SER A 112 -2.81 -7.21 -21.95
CA SER A 112 -2.94 -8.59 -22.44
C SER A 112 -4.39 -8.97 -22.77
N GLN A 113 -5.37 -8.39 -22.07
CA GLN A 113 -6.79 -8.61 -22.29
C GLN A 113 -7.42 -7.60 -23.27
N ALA A 114 -6.63 -6.69 -23.86
CA ALA A 114 -7.11 -5.60 -24.71
C ALA A 114 -8.14 -4.66 -24.04
N VAL A 115 -8.12 -4.54 -22.71
CA VAL A 115 -8.99 -3.67 -21.90
C VAL A 115 -8.16 -2.62 -21.15
N GLY A 116 -7.28 -1.93 -21.87
CA GLY A 116 -6.28 -1.04 -21.29
C GLY A 116 -6.84 0.06 -20.38
N GLN A 117 -8.00 0.63 -20.72
CA GLN A 117 -8.65 1.65 -19.87
C GLN A 117 -9.06 1.09 -18.50
N GLN A 118 -9.65 -0.12 -18.47
CA GLN A 118 -10.02 -0.78 -17.22
C GLN A 118 -8.77 -1.15 -16.41
N GLY A 119 -7.73 -1.69 -17.06
CA GLY A 119 -6.46 -1.97 -16.42
C GLY A 119 -5.81 -0.73 -15.79
N MET A 120 -5.84 0.41 -16.47
CA MET A 120 -5.35 1.68 -15.93
C MET A 120 -6.16 2.16 -14.74
N MET A 121 -7.49 2.08 -14.78
CA MET A 121 -8.32 2.44 -13.63
C MET A 121 -8.00 1.59 -12.41
N ILE A 122 -7.91 0.26 -12.58
CA ILE A 122 -7.56 -0.66 -11.49
C ILE A 122 -6.14 -0.38 -10.98
N ALA A 123 -5.18 -0.15 -11.88
CA ALA A 123 -3.79 0.15 -11.53
C ALA A 123 -3.67 1.43 -10.68
N THR A 124 -4.38 2.50 -11.06
CA THR A 124 -4.38 3.75 -10.29
C THR A 124 -5.00 3.57 -8.91
N ALA A 125 -6.11 2.83 -8.81
CA ALA A 125 -6.78 2.54 -7.55
C ALA A 125 -5.90 1.69 -6.63
N SER A 126 -5.36 0.59 -7.16
CA SER A 126 -4.56 -0.37 -6.40
C SER A 126 -3.29 0.26 -5.84
N TRP A 127 -2.61 1.10 -6.64
CA TRP A 127 -1.39 1.75 -6.21
C TRP A 127 -1.66 2.85 -5.17
N LEU A 128 -2.68 3.69 -5.37
CA LEU A 128 -3.07 4.67 -4.36
C LEU A 128 -3.50 4.02 -3.05
N MET A 129 -4.18 2.87 -3.11
CA MET A 129 -4.53 2.09 -1.92
C MET A 129 -3.27 1.59 -1.20
N ALA A 130 -2.30 1.03 -1.93
CA ALA A 130 -1.05 0.55 -1.36
C ALA A 130 -0.22 1.69 -0.75
N ILE A 131 -0.14 2.86 -1.41
CA ILE A 131 0.51 4.07 -0.87
C ILE A 131 -0.17 4.51 0.42
N PHE A 132 -1.50 4.62 0.43
CA PHE A 132 -2.25 4.99 1.63
C PHE A 132 -1.95 4.04 2.79
N LEU A 133 -2.05 2.73 2.56
CA LEU A 133 -1.75 1.71 3.55
C LEU A 133 -0.31 1.84 4.08
N ASN A 134 0.67 2.12 3.21
CA ASN A 134 2.07 2.27 3.62
C ASN A 134 2.24 3.45 4.58
N HIS A 135 1.68 4.61 4.22
CA HIS A 135 1.75 5.79 5.05
C HIS A 135 1.01 5.62 6.38
N PHE A 136 -0.16 5.00 6.34
CA PHE A 136 -1.01 4.81 7.50
C PHE A 136 -0.44 3.77 8.46
N HIS A 137 -0.03 2.60 7.98
CA HIS A 137 0.56 1.57 8.84
C HIS A 137 1.92 1.97 9.39
N LEU A 138 2.75 2.67 8.62
CA LEU A 138 3.98 3.23 9.16
C LEU A 138 3.70 4.26 10.25
N LEU A 139 2.69 5.12 10.08
CA LEU A 139 2.23 6.02 11.15
C LEU A 139 1.77 5.24 12.39
N LEU A 140 0.96 4.21 12.21
CA LEU A 140 0.45 3.38 13.31
C LEU A 140 1.58 2.70 14.08
N THR A 141 2.67 2.27 13.44
CA THR A 141 3.81 1.68 14.17
C THR A 141 4.44 2.62 15.20
N PHE A 142 4.25 3.95 15.05
CA PHE A 142 4.66 4.91 16.08
C PHE A 142 3.68 5.03 17.25
N ILE A 143 2.42 4.62 17.09
CA ILE A 143 1.34 4.90 18.04
C ILE A 143 0.95 3.64 18.80
N ILE A 144 0.88 2.51 18.11
CA ILE A 144 0.40 1.23 18.61
C ILE A 144 1.45 0.13 18.43
N ASN A 145 1.25 -1.00 19.09
CA ASN A 145 2.12 -2.17 18.95
C ASN A 145 1.83 -2.95 17.66
N ARG A 146 2.71 -3.90 17.33
CA ARG A 146 2.63 -4.74 16.13
C ARG A 146 1.28 -5.47 16.00
N GLY A 147 0.77 -6.03 17.10
CA GLY A 147 -0.52 -6.72 17.13
C GLY A 147 -1.69 -5.80 16.82
N GLY A 148 -1.68 -4.57 17.35
CA GLY A 148 -2.69 -3.56 17.07
C GLY A 148 -2.72 -3.18 15.59
N SER A 149 -1.57 -2.98 14.95
CA SER A 149 -1.52 -2.68 13.52
C SER A 149 -2.11 -3.83 12.69
N MET A 150 -1.85 -5.09 13.06
CA MET A 150 -2.43 -6.25 12.39
C MET A 150 -3.95 -6.34 12.56
N ILE A 151 -4.48 -6.02 13.75
CA ILE A 151 -5.94 -5.96 13.97
C ILE A 151 -6.58 -4.90 13.08
N ILE A 152 -5.96 -3.72 12.96
CA ILE A 152 -6.45 -2.65 12.08
C ILE A 152 -6.44 -3.12 10.62
N ALA A 153 -5.39 -3.82 10.18
CA ALA A 153 -5.34 -4.39 8.83
C ALA A 153 -6.51 -5.35 8.55
N ILE A 154 -6.90 -6.17 9.54
CA ILE A 154 -8.08 -7.06 9.42
C ILE A 154 -9.37 -6.24 9.32
N ILE A 155 -9.51 -5.17 10.09
CA ILE A 155 -10.67 -4.26 9.99
C ILE A 155 -10.71 -3.59 8.61
N GLU A 156 -9.57 -3.19 8.06
CA GLU A 156 -9.45 -2.61 6.72
C GLU A 156 -9.92 -3.59 5.63
N ILE A 157 -9.64 -4.89 5.78
CA ILE A 157 -10.17 -5.93 4.88
C ILE A 157 -11.71 -5.92 4.90
N LEU A 158 -12.32 -5.86 6.08
CA LEU A 158 -13.79 -5.77 6.20
C LEU A 158 -14.34 -4.49 5.55
N LEU A 159 -13.64 -3.36 5.70
CA LEU A 159 -14.02 -2.09 5.07
C LEU A 159 -13.93 -2.16 3.55
N ILE A 160 -12.93 -2.86 2.99
CA ILE A 160 -12.84 -3.12 1.54
C ILE A 160 -14.04 -3.95 1.07
N ILE A 161 -14.46 -4.97 1.83
CA ILE A 161 -15.66 -5.78 1.52
C ILE A 161 -16.94 -4.94 1.58
N PHE A 162 -17.06 -4.01 2.52
CA PHE A 162 -18.22 -3.10 2.56
C PHE A 162 -18.19 -2.08 1.41
N ALA A 163 -17.01 -1.59 1.04
CA ALA A 163 -16.84 -0.70 -0.10
C ALA A 163 -17.18 -1.41 -1.42
N SER A 164 -16.77 -2.67 -1.61
CA SER A 164 -17.09 -3.45 -2.82
C SER A 164 -18.59 -3.66 -2.99
N ASN A 165 -19.33 -3.75 -1.87
CA ASN A 165 -20.79 -3.83 -1.83
C ASN A 165 -21.48 -2.45 -1.83
N LYS A 166 -20.78 -1.37 -2.16
CA LYS A 166 -21.31 0.00 -2.26
C LYS A 166 -21.84 0.59 -0.93
N VAL A 167 -21.64 -0.07 0.20
CA VAL A 167 -22.09 0.38 1.52
C VAL A 167 -21.39 1.67 1.94
N LEU A 168 -20.13 1.83 1.53
CA LEU A 168 -19.28 2.97 1.88
C LEU A 168 -19.19 4.03 0.77
N LEU A 169 -20.14 4.08 -0.15
CA LEU A 169 -20.20 5.18 -1.13
C LEU A 169 -20.36 6.52 -0.40
N ALA A 170 -19.67 7.54 -0.90
CA ALA A 170 -19.58 8.88 -0.29
C ALA A 170 -18.98 8.94 1.13
N ALA A 171 -18.48 7.83 1.70
CA ALA A 171 -17.77 7.83 2.97
C ALA A 171 -16.33 8.35 2.81
N TYR A 172 -16.17 9.64 2.51
CA TYR A 172 -14.87 10.29 2.31
C TYR A 172 -13.96 10.27 3.56
N TRP A 173 -14.54 9.98 4.73
CA TRP A 173 -13.82 9.80 5.99
C TRP A 173 -13.14 8.43 6.12
N CYS A 174 -13.50 7.45 5.27
CA CYS A 174 -12.95 6.10 5.29
C CYS A 174 -11.95 5.92 4.12
N PRO A 175 -10.66 6.25 4.30
CA PRO A 175 -9.69 6.33 3.21
C PRO A 175 -9.48 5.02 2.45
N ILE A 176 -9.50 3.88 3.14
CA ILE A 176 -9.30 2.56 2.53
C ILE A 176 -10.41 2.20 1.52
N ALA A 177 -11.61 2.75 1.71
CA ALA A 177 -12.74 2.53 0.80
C ALA A 177 -12.67 3.40 -0.47
N LEU A 178 -11.87 4.48 -0.48
CA LEU A 178 -11.90 5.46 -1.57
C LEU A 178 -11.37 4.90 -2.90
N PRO A 179 -10.26 4.15 -2.96
CA PRO A 179 -9.81 3.52 -4.20
C PRO A 179 -10.85 2.53 -4.77
N VAL A 180 -11.54 1.79 -3.89
CA VAL A 180 -12.62 0.87 -4.27
C VAL A 180 -13.82 1.64 -4.84
N ASN A 181 -14.23 2.70 -4.15
CA ASN A 181 -15.33 3.56 -4.61
C ASN A 181 -15.02 4.22 -5.96
N PHE A 182 -13.76 4.63 -6.19
CA PHE A 182 -13.31 5.11 -7.49
C PHE A 182 -13.47 4.03 -8.56
N MET A 183 -13.03 2.80 -8.32
CA MET A 183 -13.17 1.71 -9.29
C MET A 183 -14.63 1.41 -9.65
N ILE A 184 -15.54 1.47 -8.68
CA ILE A 184 -16.96 1.17 -8.90
C ILE A 184 -17.67 2.31 -9.65
N THR A 185 -17.30 3.56 -9.38
CA THR A 185 -18.07 4.73 -9.84
C THR A 185 -17.39 5.57 -10.93
N GLY A 186 -16.09 5.37 -11.16
CA GLY A 186 -15.26 6.18 -12.05
C GLY A 186 -15.04 7.63 -11.59
N ARG A 187 -15.49 8.02 -10.38
CA ARG A 187 -15.45 9.42 -9.92
C ARG A 187 -14.09 9.78 -9.33
N CYS A 188 -13.34 10.65 -10.00
CA CYS A 188 -12.02 11.11 -9.56
C CYS A 188 -12.01 11.81 -8.18
N ALA A 189 -13.14 12.30 -7.70
CA ALA A 189 -13.26 12.89 -6.36
C ALA A 189 -12.77 11.95 -5.25
N TYR A 190 -12.99 10.63 -5.41
CA TYR A 190 -12.49 9.63 -4.46
C TYR A 190 -10.97 9.54 -4.46
N LEU A 191 -10.31 9.64 -5.61
CA LEU A 191 -8.84 9.64 -5.69
C LEU A 191 -8.25 10.90 -5.06
N ILE A 192 -8.87 12.07 -5.31
CA ILE A 192 -8.44 13.34 -4.70
C ILE A 192 -8.52 13.25 -3.18
N ALA A 193 -9.62 12.71 -2.64
CA ALA A 193 -9.76 12.49 -1.21
C ALA A 193 -8.74 11.49 -0.66
N ALA A 194 -8.43 10.41 -1.38
CA ALA A 194 -7.41 9.44 -0.98
C ALA A 194 -6.02 10.09 -0.88
N VAL A 195 -5.66 10.94 -1.85
CA VAL A 195 -4.43 11.73 -1.81
C VAL A 195 -4.41 12.66 -0.59
N GLY A 196 -5.53 13.31 -0.27
CA GLY A 196 -5.65 14.13 0.95
C GLY A 196 -5.32 13.36 2.22
N TRP A 197 -5.83 12.13 2.36
CA TRP A 197 -5.51 11.24 3.48
C TRP A 197 -4.05 10.78 3.51
N ILE A 198 -3.47 10.47 2.36
CA ILE A 198 -2.03 10.14 2.24
C ILE A 198 -1.18 11.31 2.76
N VAL A 199 -1.47 12.53 2.30
CA VAL A 199 -0.76 13.74 2.71
C VAL A 199 -0.91 13.97 4.22
N LEU A 200 -2.13 13.83 4.75
CA LEU A 200 -2.39 13.97 6.19
C LEU A 200 -1.57 12.96 7.01
N SER A 201 -1.60 11.67 6.65
CA SER A 201 -0.81 10.62 7.31
C SER A 201 0.68 10.93 7.27
N THR A 202 1.19 11.41 6.13
CA THR A 202 2.59 11.82 5.95
C THR A 202 2.98 12.95 6.90
N ILE A 203 2.16 14.01 6.99
CA ILE A 203 2.42 15.17 7.84
C ILE A 203 2.48 14.76 9.31
N ILE A 204 1.51 13.95 9.76
CA ILE A 204 1.46 13.46 11.15
C ILE A 204 2.69 12.58 11.45
N LEU A 205 3.04 11.67 10.54
CA LEU A 205 4.21 10.80 10.69
C LEU A 205 5.50 11.62 10.82
N VAL A 206 5.69 12.60 9.93
CA VAL A 206 6.85 13.50 9.97
C VAL A 206 6.88 14.30 11.28
N ALA A 207 5.74 14.78 11.76
CA ALA A 207 5.66 15.52 13.02
C ALA A 207 6.02 14.62 14.24
N LEU A 208 5.53 13.38 14.28
CA LEU A 208 5.83 12.42 15.35
C LEU A 208 7.28 11.96 15.33
N SER A 209 7.84 11.71 14.15
CA SER A 209 9.24 11.29 13.98
C SER A 209 10.27 12.28 14.54
N LYS A 210 9.88 13.55 14.68
CA LYS A 210 10.70 14.60 15.30
C LYS A 210 10.63 14.58 16.83
N LYS A 211 9.53 14.10 17.41
CA LYS A 211 9.24 14.16 18.86
C LYS A 211 9.59 12.88 19.61
N LYS A 212 9.42 11.71 18.98
CA LYS A 212 9.49 10.40 19.65
C LYS A 212 10.90 9.76 19.63
N ILE A 213 11.91 10.52 19.23
CA ILE A 213 13.33 10.12 19.33
C ILE A 213 13.93 10.80 20.55
N ARG A 214 13.68 10.19 21.71
CA ARG A 214 14.39 10.41 22.98
C ARG A 214 14.56 9.06 23.64
#